data_AF-A0A961Y462-F1
#
_entry.id   AF-A0A961Y462-F1
#
_cell.length_a   1.000
_cell.length_b   1.000
_cell.length_c   1.000
_cell.angle_alpha   90.00
_cell.angle_beta   90.00
_cell.angle_gamma   90.00
#
_symmetry.space_group_name_H-M   'P 1'
#
loop_
_entity.id
_entity.type
_entity.pdbx_description
1 polymer ?
#
loop_
_entity_poly.entity_id
_entity_poly.type
_entity_poly.pdbx_seq_one_letter_code
_entity_poly.pdbx_strand_id
1 'polypeptide(L)'
;LFAERKGPTILYRFPLARRTGLVRETADELCRRSYDDGRRYWNAHAKGLRRQLKASGLSRSEIEKEMEAYSQAVKFEVYAAFEKRASR
;
A
#
# COMPACT_ATOMS: atom_id res chain seq x y z
N LEU A 1 -20.36 -40.56 -8.55
CA LEU A 1 -20.05 -39.24 -9.16
C LEU A 1 -20.39 -38.16 -8.15
N PHE A 2 -19.43 -37.73 -7.32
CA PHE A 2 -19.63 -36.64 -6.37
C PHE A 2 -19.11 -35.34 -7.01
N ALA A 3 -19.99 -34.62 -7.71
CA ALA A 3 -19.72 -33.24 -8.06
C ALA A 3 -20.05 -32.39 -6.83
N GLU A 4 -19.07 -32.22 -5.94
CA GLU A 4 -19.20 -31.36 -4.78
C GLU A 4 -19.36 -29.92 -5.28
N ARG A 5 -20.56 -29.35 -5.14
CA ARG A 5 -20.80 -27.93 -5.44
C ARG A 5 -19.96 -27.10 -4.47
N LYS A 6 -18.78 -26.66 -4.90
CA LYS A 6 -17.98 -25.68 -4.16
C LYS A 6 -18.85 -24.46 -3.90
N GLY A 7 -19.12 -24.19 -2.62
CA GLY A 7 -19.86 -23.01 -2.19
C GLY A 7 -19.16 -21.71 -2.64
N PRO A 8 -19.81 -20.55 -2.49
CA PRO A 8 -19.23 -19.28 -2.88
C PRO A 8 -17.87 -19.08 -2.19
N THR A 9 -16.83 -18.88 -2.99
CA THR A 9 -15.47 -18.60 -2.48
C THR A 9 -15.41 -17.16 -1.98
N ILE A 10 -15.16 -16.99 -0.69
CA ILE A 10 -15.00 -15.67 -0.08
C ILE A 10 -13.52 -15.26 -0.20
N LEU A 11 -13.24 -14.25 -1.02
CA LEU A 11 -11.89 -13.70 -1.19
C LEU A 11 -11.60 -12.66 -0.10
N TYR A 12 -10.79 -13.03 0.89
CA TYR A 12 -10.25 -12.07 1.87
C TYR A 12 -9.05 -11.36 1.28
N ARG A 13 -9.18 -10.06 1.00
CA ARG A 13 -8.08 -9.23 0.51
C ARG A 13 -7.22 -8.78 1.69
N PHE A 14 -5.90 -8.91 1.55
CA PHE A 14 -4.97 -8.45 2.57
C PHE A 14 -4.77 -6.93 2.47
N PRO A 15 -5.11 -6.14 3.51
CA PRO A 15 -5.10 -4.67 3.47
C PRO A 15 -3.72 -4.11 3.11
N LEU A 16 -3.67 -3.04 2.31
CA LEU A 16 -2.40 -2.45 1.87
C LEU A 16 -1.53 -2.00 3.04
N ALA A 17 -2.13 -1.39 4.07
CA ALA A 17 -1.44 -0.94 5.27
C ALA A 17 -0.75 -2.07 6.06
N ARG A 18 -1.22 -3.32 5.92
CA ARG A 18 -0.65 -4.50 6.60
C ARG A 18 0.46 -5.18 5.79
N ARG A 19 0.68 -4.77 4.54
CA ARG A 19 1.77 -5.28 3.68
C ARG A 19 3.09 -4.62 4.08
N THR A 20 3.63 -5.03 5.23
CA THR A 20 4.80 -4.41 5.87
C THR A 20 6.00 -4.28 4.93
N GLY A 21 6.28 -5.30 4.10
CA GLY A 21 7.35 -5.22 3.08
C GLY A 21 7.13 -4.06 2.11
N LEU A 22 5.96 -3.99 1.49
CA LEU A 22 5.59 -2.90 0.58
C LEU A 22 5.65 -1.52 1.25
N VAL A 23 5.16 -1.41 2.50
CA VAL A 23 5.18 -0.15 3.25
C VAL A 23 6.62 0.31 3.49
N ARG A 24 7.48 -0.58 3.99
CA ARG A 24 8.89 -0.28 4.31
C ARG A 24 9.70 0.03 3.07
N GLU A 25 9.58 -0.78 2.02
CA GLU A 25 10.25 -0.53 0.73
C GLU A 25 9.84 0.84 0.18
N THR A 26 8.55 1.18 0.24
CA THR A 26 8.07 2.48 -0.24
C THR A 26 8.61 3.63 0.61
N ALA A 27 8.66 3.47 1.94
CA ALA A 27 9.22 4.46 2.85
C ALA A 27 10.73 4.66 2.60
N ASP A 28 11.49 3.57 2.44
CA ASP A 28 12.92 3.63 2.12
C ASP A 28 13.18 4.35 0.79
N GLU A 29 12.38 4.02 -0.23
CA GLU A 29 12.44 4.67 -1.54
C GLU A 29 12.13 6.17 -1.46
N LEU A 30 11.18 6.59 -0.61
CA LEU A 30 10.93 8.01 -0.35
C LEU A 30 12.10 8.68 0.40
N CYS A 31 12.67 7.99 1.39
CA CYS A 31 13.80 8.49 2.19
C CYS A 31 15.13 8.57 1.43
N ARG A 32 15.24 7.94 0.25
CA ARG A 32 16.41 8.01 -0.64
C ARG A 32 16.31 9.12 -1.68
N ARG A 33 15.11 9.63 -1.95
CA ARG A 33 14.86 10.59 -3.02
C ARG A 33 14.84 12.03 -2.49
N SER A 34 15.09 12.96 -3.40
CA SER A 34 14.75 14.38 -3.20
C SER A 34 13.24 14.54 -3.01
N TYR A 35 12.78 15.67 -2.48
CA TYR A 35 11.36 15.93 -2.31
C TYR A 35 10.58 15.83 -3.63
N ASP A 36 11.08 16.44 -4.70
CA ASP A 36 10.40 16.46 -6.00
C ASP A 36 10.37 15.07 -6.65
N ASP A 37 11.47 14.33 -6.60
CA ASP A 37 11.53 12.96 -7.13
C ASP A 37 10.66 12.02 -6.30
N GLY A 38 10.66 12.19 -4.98
CA GLY A 38 9.80 11.44 -4.06
C GLY A 38 8.33 11.68 -4.34
N ARG A 39 7.93 12.93 -4.60
CA ARG A 39 6.55 13.29 -4.97
C ARG A 39 6.15 12.65 -6.30
N ARG A 40 7.03 12.67 -7.31
CA ARG A 40 6.78 12.02 -8.62
C ARG A 40 6.64 10.51 -8.47
N TYR A 41 7.57 9.88 -7.72
CA TYR A 41 7.53 8.46 -7.40
C TYR A 41 6.23 8.09 -6.68
N TRP A 42 5.86 8.80 -5.61
CA TRP A 42 4.64 8.54 -4.86
C TRP A 42 3.39 8.62 -5.73
N ASN A 43 3.28 9.65 -6.58
CA ASN A 43 2.13 9.82 -7.46
C ASN A 43 2.00 8.65 -8.45
N ALA A 44 3.11 8.22 -9.06
CA ALA A 44 3.13 7.08 -9.97
C ALA A 44 2.75 5.77 -9.24
N HIS A 45 3.35 5.54 -8.07
CA HIS A 45 3.11 4.37 -7.23
C HIS A 45 1.65 4.28 -6.76
N ALA A 46 1.13 5.37 -6.19
CA ALA A 46 -0.24 5.45 -5.70
C ALA A 46 -1.26 5.33 -6.84
N LYS A 47 -0.94 5.79 -8.06
CA LYS A 47 -1.76 5.54 -9.25
C LYS A 47 -1.75 4.06 -9.64
N GLY A 48 -0.60 3.40 -9.56
CA GLY A 48 -0.46 1.95 -9.78
C GLY A 48 -1.30 1.13 -8.81
N LEU A 49 -1.19 1.41 -7.51
CA LEU A 49 -1.97 0.72 -6.47
C LEU A 49 -3.48 0.91 -6.66
N ARG A 50 -3.95 2.14 -6.94
CA ARG A 50 -5.36 2.39 -7.24
C ARG A 50 -5.87 1.58 -8.44
N ARG A 51 -5.05 1.44 -9.50
CA ARG A 51 -5.40 0.59 -10.66
C ARG A 51 -5.51 -0.87 -10.27
N GLN A 52 -4.59 -1.39 -9.45
CA GLN A 52 -4.64 -2.77 -8.98
C GLN A 52 -5.86 -3.04 -8.10
N LEU A 53 -6.14 -2.15 -7.14
CA LEU A 53 -7.32 -2.26 -6.28
C LEU A 53 -8.62 -2.22 -7.10
N LYS A 54 -8.72 -1.30 -8.08
CA LYS A 54 -9.85 -1.26 -9.01
C LYS A 54 -9.99 -2.55 -9.82
N ALA A 55 -8.89 -3.07 -10.35
CA ALA A 55 -8.89 -4.33 -11.10
C ALA A 55 -9.32 -5.53 -10.23
N SER A 56 -9.02 -5.48 -8.93
CA SER A 56 -9.50 -6.47 -7.99
C SER A 56 -10.98 -6.32 -7.60
N GLY A 57 -11.69 -5.31 -8.11
CA GLY A 57 -13.13 -5.14 -7.92
C GLY A 57 -13.55 -4.27 -6.73
N LEU A 58 -12.64 -3.51 -6.12
CA LEU A 58 -13.03 -2.57 -5.07
C LEU A 58 -13.81 -1.38 -5.64
N SER A 59 -14.82 -0.95 -4.90
CA SER A 59 -15.49 0.32 -5.13
C SER A 59 -14.55 1.49 -4.87
N ARG A 60 -14.87 2.66 -5.43
CA ARG A 60 -14.08 3.88 -5.21
C ARG A 60 -13.90 4.23 -3.73
N SER A 61 -14.95 4.10 -2.93
CA SER A 61 -14.90 4.40 -1.49
C SER A 61 -13.97 3.45 -0.74
N GLU A 62 -13.98 2.16 -1.07
CA GLU A 62 -13.07 1.18 -0.48
C GLU A 62 -11.61 1.43 -0.90
N ILE A 63 -11.39 1.79 -2.17
CA ILE A 63 -10.05 2.20 -2.64
C ILE A 63 -9.53 3.40 -1.86
N GLU A 64 -10.36 4.42 -1.66
CA GLU A 64 -9.97 5.62 -0.91
C GLU A 64 -9.60 5.26 0.54
N LYS A 65 -10.39 4.42 1.21
CA LYS A 65 -10.09 3.92 2.56
C LYS A 65 -8.78 3.13 2.63
N GLU A 66 -8.57 2.20 1.71
CA GLU A 66 -7.33 1.39 1.65
C GLU A 66 -6.11 2.26 1.37
N MET A 67 -6.23 3.24 0.46
CA MET A 67 -5.13 4.16 0.13
C MET A 67 -4.82 5.12 1.27
N GLU A 68 -5.83 5.59 2.01
CA GLU A 68 -5.63 6.43 3.20
C GLU A 68 -4.85 5.66 4.27
N ALA A 69 -5.31 4.47 4.63
CA ALA A 69 -4.65 3.61 5.61
C ALA A 69 -3.21 3.26 5.19
N TYR A 70 -3.00 2.96 3.91
CA TYR A 70 -1.66 2.72 3.37
C TYR A 70 -0.77 3.96 3.46
N SER A 71 -1.28 5.14 3.11
CA SER A 71 -0.51 6.38 3.17
C SER A 71 -0.08 6.71 4.59
N GLN A 72 -0.94 6.46 5.58
CA GLN A 72 -0.63 6.68 6.98
C GLN A 72 0.46 5.71 7.47
N ALA A 73 0.38 4.44 7.07
CA ALA A 73 1.42 3.46 7.39
C ALA A 73 2.78 3.84 6.79
N VAL A 74 2.82 4.30 5.54
CA VAL A 74 4.06 4.75 4.89
C VAL A 74 4.62 5.98 5.58
N LYS A 75 3.79 6.99 5.91
CA LYS A 75 4.23 8.17 6.66
C LYS A 75 4.88 7.76 7.99
N PHE A 76 4.26 6.86 8.73
CA PHE A 76 4.81 6.39 10.00
C PHE A 76 6.20 5.75 9.84
N GLU A 77 6.38 4.86 8.86
CA GLU A 77 7.68 4.23 8.59
C GLU A 77 8.73 5.25 8.09
N VAL A 78 8.32 6.26 7.32
CA VAL A 78 9.21 7.37 6.92
C VAL A 78 9.71 8.14 8.15
N TYR A 79 8.82 8.52 9.07
CA TYR A 79 9.21 9.19 10.31
C TYR A 79 10.13 8.33 11.17
N ALA A 80 9.79 7.05 11.35
CA ALA A 80 10.63 6.10 12.09
C ALA A 80 12.02 5.93 11.45
N ALA A 81 12.11 5.96 10.12
CA ALA A 81 13.39 5.90 9.40
C ALA A 81 14.23 7.17 9.62
N PHE A 82 13.61 8.35 9.67
CA PHE A 82 14.29 9.59 9.99
C PHE A 82 14.84 9.60 11.43
N GLU A 83 14.04 9.17 12.41
CA GLU A 83 14.49 9.08 13.81
C GLU A 83 15.70 8.16 13.96
N LYS A 84 15.65 6.97 13.35
CA LYS A 84 16.78 6.01 13.36
C LYS A 84 18.07 6.58 12.76
N ARG A 85 17.98 7.52 11.82
CA ARG A 85 19.15 8.19 11.22
C ARG A 85 19.69 9.30 12.12
N ALA A 86 18.82 10.01 12.85
CA ALA A 86 19.22 11.08 13.76
C ALA A 86 19.92 10.57 15.03
N SER A 87 19.65 9.33 15.44
CA SER A 87 20.30 8.69 16.59
C SER A 87 21.60 7.92 16.27
N ARG A 88 22.13 8.03 15.04
CA ARG A 88 23.41 7.45 14.61
C ARG A 88 24.46 8.53 14.43
#